data_AF-W4FRW8-F1
#
_entry.id   AF-W4FRW8-F1
#
_cell.length_a   1.000
_cell.length_b   1.000
_cell.length_c   1.000
_cell.angle_alpha   90.00
_cell.angle_beta   90.00
_cell.angle_gamma   90.00
#
_symmetry.space_group_name_H-M   'P 1'
#
loop_
_entity.id
_entity.type
_entity.pdbx_description
1 polymer ?
#
loop_
_entity_poly.entity_id
_entity_poly.type
_entity_poly.pdbx_seq_one_letter_code
_entity_poly.pdbx_strand_id
1 'polypeptide(L)'
;MAPSMPRSMQATLDVALTVGAAFTFATALAFMAWCMFVARNAHRIHPEGGIIGKTMPLSPRSCKDVAGDASLSHGHHQPTSVHVKYTRDTLPIARSYVVYTIELMYPSHSKVVLEKRYSEFDHLAMEVKKHARALHVDVHVSLPPKTLLYNSSESFLEHRRHGLQEFLRYLTRHPVLSHLVCVREFCRLD
;
A
#
# COMPACT_ATOMS: atom_id res chain seq x y z
N MET A 1 -6.16 64.39 -1.65
CA MET A 1 -6.73 64.49 -0.29
C MET A 1 -7.36 63.13 0.02
N ALA A 2 -6.65 62.26 0.73
CA ALA A 2 -7.16 60.92 1.03
C ALA A 2 -8.18 61.00 2.19
N PRO A 3 -9.33 60.32 2.11
CA PRO A 3 -10.33 60.35 3.19
C PRO A 3 -9.77 59.65 4.43
N SER A 4 -9.66 60.39 5.54
CA SER A 4 -9.22 59.86 6.83
C SER A 4 -10.34 59.02 7.44
N MET A 5 -10.07 57.72 7.63
CA MET A 5 -11.04 56.79 8.17
C MET A 5 -11.32 57.07 9.67
N PRO A 6 -12.57 57.01 10.13
CA PRO A 6 -12.91 57.27 11.53
C PRO A 6 -12.35 56.20 12.47
N ARG A 7 -11.74 56.62 13.58
CA ARG A 7 -11.04 55.75 14.57
C ARG A 7 -11.88 54.59 15.10
N SER A 8 -13.22 54.72 15.15
CA SER A 8 -14.13 53.65 15.58
C SER A 8 -14.16 52.46 14.60
N MET A 9 -14.02 52.72 13.30
CA MET A 9 -13.96 51.66 12.29
C MET A 9 -12.60 50.94 12.31
N GLN A 10 -11.52 51.65 12.66
CA GLN A 10 -10.18 51.08 12.73
C GLN A 10 -10.06 50.06 13.88
N ALA A 11 -10.59 50.38 15.07
CA ALA A 11 -10.64 49.45 16.19
C ALA A 11 -11.47 48.17 15.89
N THR A 12 -12.55 48.31 15.12
CA THR A 12 -13.39 47.16 14.73
C THR A 12 -12.65 46.24 13.76
N LEU A 13 -11.87 46.81 12.85
CA LEU A 13 -11.03 46.08 11.89
C LEU A 13 -9.88 45.33 12.59
N ASP A 14 -9.22 45.96 13.56
CA ASP A 14 -8.14 45.33 14.33
C ASP A 14 -8.65 44.14 15.15
N VAL A 15 -9.83 44.26 15.78
CA VAL A 15 -10.47 43.15 16.50
C VAL A 15 -10.86 42.03 15.52
N ALA A 16 -11.45 42.36 14.37
CA ALA A 16 -11.82 41.37 13.36
C ALA A 16 -10.60 40.62 12.79
N LEU A 17 -9.50 41.33 12.52
CA LEU A 17 -8.24 40.75 12.08
C LEU A 17 -7.62 39.84 13.14
N THR A 18 -7.66 40.27 14.41
CA THR A 18 -7.10 39.49 15.53
C THR A 18 -7.90 38.22 15.78
N VAL A 19 -9.24 38.31 15.74
CA VAL A 19 -10.14 37.15 15.89
C VAL A 19 -9.98 36.20 14.70
N GLY A 20 -9.89 36.73 13.48
CA GLY A 20 -9.64 35.94 12.28
C GLY A 20 -8.30 35.20 12.33
N ALA A 21 -7.23 35.89 12.75
CA ALA A 21 -5.91 35.29 12.93
C ALA A 21 -5.91 34.22 14.02
N ALA A 22 -6.55 34.47 15.17
CA ALA A 22 -6.65 33.47 16.23
C ALA A 22 -7.40 32.21 15.76
N PHE A 23 -8.42 32.35 14.93
CA PHE A 23 -9.18 31.23 14.38
C PHE A 23 -8.35 30.39 13.40
N THR A 24 -7.53 31.01 12.55
CA THR A 24 -6.63 30.28 11.63
C THR A 24 -5.50 29.57 12.39
N PHE A 25 -4.94 30.18 13.43
CA PHE A 25 -3.99 29.50 14.31
C PHE A 25 -4.61 28.32 15.05
N ALA A 26 -5.82 28.47 15.61
CA ALA A 26 -6.51 27.39 16.30
C ALA A 26 -6.82 26.21 15.38
N THR A 27 -7.31 26.48 14.16
CA THR A 27 -7.58 25.44 13.16
C THR A 27 -6.30 24.77 12.65
N ALA A 28 -5.22 25.52 12.45
CA ALA A 28 -3.91 24.96 12.08
C ALA A 28 -3.34 24.06 13.20
N LEU A 29 -3.42 24.49 14.45
CA LEU A 29 -2.98 23.69 15.60
C LEU A 29 -3.85 22.44 15.78
N ALA A 30 -5.16 22.54 15.60
CA ALA A 30 -6.07 21.39 15.62
C ALA A 30 -5.76 20.41 14.48
N PHE A 31 -5.48 20.90 13.27
CA PHE A 31 -5.07 20.08 12.13
C PHE A 31 -3.71 19.42 12.37
N MET A 32 -2.74 20.13 12.93
CA MET A 32 -1.43 19.58 13.27
C MET A 32 -1.53 18.54 14.41
N ALA A 33 -2.35 18.81 15.43
CA ALA A 33 -2.64 17.85 16.50
C ALA A 33 -3.36 16.62 15.95
N TRP A 34 -4.31 16.79 15.02
CA TRP A 34 -4.96 15.70 14.30
C TRP A 34 -3.96 14.93 13.43
N CYS A 35 -3.07 15.60 12.69
CA CYS A 35 -2.01 14.97 11.90
C CYS A 35 -1.06 14.16 12.78
N MET A 36 -0.69 14.68 13.95
CA MET A 36 0.16 13.98 14.91
C MET A 36 -0.57 12.84 15.59
N PHE A 37 -1.85 13.01 15.92
CA PHE A 37 -2.70 11.96 16.49
C PHE A 37 -2.93 10.85 15.47
N VAL A 38 -3.22 11.19 14.21
CA VAL A 38 -3.34 10.25 13.10
C VAL A 38 -1.98 9.62 12.78
N ALA A 39 -0.86 10.33 12.80
CA ALA A 39 0.46 9.72 12.60
C ALA A 39 0.82 8.75 13.74
N ARG A 40 0.46 9.10 14.98
CA ARG A 40 0.67 8.28 16.18
C ARG A 40 -0.29 7.10 16.25
N ASN A 41 -1.53 7.24 15.78
CA ASN A 41 -2.53 6.19 15.68
C ASN A 41 -2.53 5.44 14.35
N ALA A 42 -1.85 5.90 13.30
CA ALA A 42 -1.62 5.16 12.05
C ALA A 42 -0.70 3.96 12.29
N HIS A 43 0.07 3.99 13.38
CA HIS A 43 0.74 2.81 13.92
C HIS A 43 -0.23 1.79 14.55
N ARG A 44 -1.53 2.10 14.68
CA ARG A 44 -2.56 1.22 15.28
C ARG A 44 -3.89 1.09 14.54
N ILE A 45 -4.29 2.00 13.65
CA ILE A 45 -5.61 1.98 13.01
C ILE A 45 -5.50 2.38 11.53
N HIS A 46 -5.85 1.44 10.65
CA HIS A 46 -6.15 1.63 9.24
C HIS A 46 -7.32 2.59 9.04
N PRO A 47 -7.28 3.51 8.06
CA PRO A 47 -8.49 4.02 7.44
C PRO A 47 -8.75 3.28 6.13
N GLU A 48 -9.88 2.59 6.09
CA GLU A 48 -10.65 2.37 4.87
C GLU A 48 -11.18 3.71 4.34
N GLY A 49 -11.29 3.84 3.01
CA GLY A 49 -12.20 4.81 2.39
C GLY A 49 -11.62 5.70 1.29
N GLY A 50 -11.62 5.19 0.05
CA GLY A 50 -12.01 5.87 -1.20
C GLY A 50 -11.33 7.18 -1.64
N ILE A 51 -10.83 7.20 -2.90
CA ILE A 51 -11.37 8.01 -4.02
C ILE A 51 -10.54 7.71 -5.30
N ILE A 52 -11.24 7.11 -6.28
CA ILE A 52 -11.21 7.31 -7.74
C ILE A 52 -9.84 7.37 -8.46
N GLY A 53 -9.57 6.32 -9.24
CA GLY A 53 -8.54 6.31 -10.29
C GLY A 53 -8.81 5.25 -11.36
N LYS A 54 -9.72 5.58 -12.30
CA LYS A 54 -9.90 5.01 -13.65
C LYS A 54 -9.58 3.51 -13.87
N THR A 55 -10.66 2.73 -13.90
CA THR A 55 -10.80 1.46 -14.61
C THR A 55 -10.30 1.57 -16.05
N MET A 56 -9.43 0.64 -16.46
CA MET A 56 -9.22 0.26 -17.86
C MET A 56 -9.44 -1.25 -17.99
N PRO A 57 -9.94 -1.73 -19.15
CA PRO A 57 -10.79 -2.91 -19.20
C PRO A 57 -10.00 -4.21 -19.10
N LEU A 58 -10.51 -5.09 -18.24
CA LEU A 58 -10.17 -6.51 -18.19
C LEU A 58 -10.65 -7.19 -19.47
N SER A 59 -9.75 -7.98 -20.06
CA SER A 59 -10.07 -8.96 -21.10
C SER A 59 -11.07 -10.00 -20.58
N PRO A 60 -12.15 -10.33 -21.30
CA PRO A 60 -13.14 -11.29 -20.82
C PRO A 60 -12.67 -12.71 -21.13
N ARG A 61 -12.30 -13.49 -20.11
CA ARG A 61 -12.35 -14.95 -20.21
C ARG A 61 -13.42 -15.47 -19.26
N SER A 62 -14.56 -15.74 -19.89
CA SER A 62 -15.68 -16.55 -19.42
C SER A 62 -15.19 -17.82 -18.73
N CYS A 63 -15.46 -17.95 -17.42
CA CYS A 63 -15.41 -19.22 -16.73
C CYS A 63 -16.82 -19.78 -16.68
N LYS A 64 -17.03 -20.85 -17.46
CA LYS A 64 -18.19 -21.74 -17.33
C LYS A 64 -18.05 -22.55 -16.06
N ASP A 65 -19.17 -22.70 -15.36
CA ASP A 65 -19.35 -23.62 -14.25
C ASP A 65 -19.01 -25.05 -14.67
N VAL A 66 -18.11 -25.71 -13.94
CA VAL A 66 -18.06 -27.17 -13.86
C VAL A 66 -17.73 -27.55 -12.41
N ALA A 67 -18.77 -28.01 -11.72
CA ALA A 67 -18.64 -28.81 -10.50
C ALA A 67 -17.94 -30.14 -10.84
N GLY A 68 -16.99 -30.55 -10.01
CA GLY A 68 -16.26 -31.80 -10.20
C GLY A 68 -15.26 -32.09 -9.08
N ASP A 69 -15.77 -32.77 -8.06
CA ASP A 69 -15.19 -33.72 -7.10
C ASP A 69 -13.69 -33.77 -6.72
N ALA A 70 -13.54 -34.22 -5.47
CA ALA A 70 -12.36 -34.22 -4.62
C ALA A 70 -11.24 -35.22 -4.99
N SER A 71 -10.08 -34.90 -4.41
CA SER A 71 -8.97 -35.79 -3.99
C SER A 71 -7.80 -35.96 -4.96
N LEU A 72 -6.63 -35.43 -4.59
CA LEU A 72 -5.39 -36.19 -4.29
C LEU A 72 -4.14 -35.29 -4.33
N SER A 73 -3.32 -35.39 -3.26
CA SER A 73 -1.88 -35.04 -3.22
C SER A 73 -1.48 -33.55 -3.16
N HIS A 74 -1.67 -32.91 -2.00
CA HIS A 74 -1.02 -31.62 -1.69
C HIS A 74 0.48 -31.83 -1.38
N GLY A 75 1.28 -31.98 -2.44
CA GLY A 75 2.73 -31.78 -2.35
C GLY A 75 3.02 -30.35 -1.91
N HIS A 76 3.77 -30.20 -0.82
CA HIS A 76 4.06 -28.91 -0.19
C HIS A 76 4.94 -28.05 -1.12
N HIS A 77 4.36 -27.06 -1.81
CA HIS A 77 5.08 -26.13 -2.67
C HIS A 77 5.33 -24.78 -1.97
N GLN A 78 5.94 -24.81 -0.77
CA GLN A 78 6.48 -23.59 -0.20
C GLN A 78 7.84 -23.27 -0.86
N PRO A 79 8.10 -22.01 -1.25
CA PRO A 79 9.38 -21.63 -1.82
C PRO A 79 10.48 -21.71 -0.74
N THR A 80 11.57 -22.38 -1.06
CA THR A 80 12.79 -22.46 -0.26
C THR A 80 13.49 -21.11 -0.12
N SER A 81 13.42 -20.28 -1.17
CA SER A 81 14.02 -18.95 -1.19
C SER A 81 13.15 -17.93 -1.92
N VAL A 82 13.14 -16.70 -1.41
CA VAL A 82 12.44 -15.54 -1.97
C VAL A 82 13.44 -14.41 -2.09
N HIS A 83 13.66 -13.94 -3.32
CA HIS A 83 14.52 -12.80 -3.61
C HIS A 83 13.76 -11.76 -4.43
N VAL A 84 13.89 -10.48 -4.08
CA VAL A 84 13.24 -9.38 -4.80
C VAL A 84 14.30 -8.42 -5.29
N LYS A 85 14.30 -8.14 -6.59
CA LYS A 85 15.10 -7.10 -7.25
C LYS A 85 14.17 -5.98 -7.73
N TYR A 86 14.73 -4.83 -8.07
CA TYR A 86 13.97 -3.77 -8.72
C TYR A 86 14.71 -3.20 -9.93
N THR A 87 13.94 -2.75 -10.90
CA THR A 87 14.41 -2.08 -12.11
C THR A 87 13.63 -0.79 -12.31
N ARG A 88 14.32 0.27 -12.73
CA ARG A 88 13.69 1.53 -13.13
C ARG A 88 13.46 1.49 -14.64
N ASP A 89 12.21 1.30 -15.03
CA ASP A 89 11.83 1.39 -16.43
C ASP A 89 11.64 2.87 -16.77
N THR A 90 12.52 3.36 -17.64
CA THR A 90 12.48 4.74 -18.14
C THR A 90 12.04 4.65 -19.60
N LEU A 91 10.73 4.59 -19.84
CA LEU A 91 10.21 4.71 -21.19
C LEU A 91 10.36 6.18 -21.64
N PRO A 92 10.97 6.48 -22.81
CA PRO A 92 11.21 7.86 -23.24
C PRO A 92 9.94 8.73 -23.35
N ILE A 93 8.79 8.08 -23.51
CA ILE A 93 7.48 8.71 -23.75
C ILE A 93 6.59 8.68 -22.49
N ALA A 94 6.90 7.84 -21.50
CA ALA A 94 6.09 7.66 -20.30
C ALA A 94 6.85 8.05 -19.03
N ARG A 95 6.14 8.45 -17.97
CA ARG A 95 6.76 8.68 -16.66
C ARG A 95 7.51 7.41 -16.23
N SER A 96 8.71 7.57 -15.68
CA SER A 96 9.48 6.45 -15.13
C SER A 96 8.66 5.72 -14.08
N TYR A 97 8.72 4.38 -14.09
CA TYR A 97 8.09 3.55 -13.06
C TYR A 97 9.06 2.48 -12.58
N VAL A 98 8.77 1.91 -11.41
CA VAL A 98 9.59 0.88 -10.79
C VAL A 98 8.85 -0.44 -10.83
N VAL A 99 9.53 -1.45 -11.38
CA VAL A 99 9.09 -2.85 -11.36
C VAL A 99 9.93 -3.59 -10.34
N TYR A 100 9.28 -4.49 -9.60
CA TYR A 100 9.93 -5.40 -8.68
C TYR A 100 9.90 -6.79 -9.29
N THR A 101 11.08 -7.33 -9.58
CA THR A 101 11.26 -8.70 -10.06
C THR A 101 11.41 -9.63 -8.87
N ILE A 102 10.47 -10.54 -8.69
CA ILE A 102 10.45 -11.54 -7.62
C ILE A 102 10.99 -12.84 -8.20
N GLU A 103 11.99 -13.42 -7.56
CA GLU A 103 12.51 -14.74 -7.86
C GLU A 103 12.15 -15.68 -6.70
N LEU A 104 11.30 -16.66 -6.97
CA LEU A 104 10.89 -17.72 -6.05
C LEU A 104 11.61 -19.01 -6.46
N MET A 105 12.31 -19.64 -5.52
CA MET A 105 12.94 -20.96 -5.72
C MET A 105 12.24 -21.99 -4.88
N TYR A 106 11.79 -23.08 -5.50
CA TYR A 106 11.09 -24.17 -4.83
C TYR A 106 12.02 -25.38 -4.58
N PRO A 107 11.67 -26.27 -3.64
CA PRO A 107 12.44 -27.49 -3.35
C PRO A 107 12.63 -28.40 -4.57
N SER A 108 11.68 -28.36 -5.52
CA SER A 108 11.74 -29.05 -6.81
C SER A 108 12.74 -28.46 -7.81
N HIS A 109 13.59 -27.53 -7.37
CA HIS A 109 14.49 -26.73 -8.22
C HIS A 109 13.79 -25.91 -9.31
N SER A 110 12.46 -25.79 -9.26
CA SER A 110 11.72 -24.89 -10.14
C SER A 110 11.93 -23.44 -9.69
N LYS A 111 12.24 -22.58 -10.65
CA LYS A 111 12.38 -21.13 -10.46
C LYS A 111 11.18 -20.43 -11.09
N VAL A 112 10.46 -19.64 -10.30
CA VAL A 112 9.39 -18.78 -10.78
C VAL A 112 9.87 -17.34 -10.71
N VAL A 113 9.78 -16.63 -11.83
CA VAL A 113 10.13 -15.20 -11.93
C VAL A 113 8.86 -14.41 -12.22
N LEU A 114 8.58 -13.42 -11.39
CA LEU A 114 7.39 -12.59 -11.47
C LEU A 114 7.80 -11.13 -11.52
N GLU A 115 7.11 -10.34 -12.32
CA GLU A 115 7.30 -8.89 -12.37
C GLU A 115 6.04 -8.22 -11.85
N LYS A 116 6.21 -7.41 -10.81
CA LYS A 116 5.10 -6.80 -10.07
C LYS A 116 5.38 -5.34 -9.77
N ARG A 117 4.35 -4.51 -9.86
CA ARG A 117 4.39 -3.12 -9.36
C ARG A 117 4.08 -3.13 -7.87
N TYR A 118 4.61 -2.14 -7.14
CA TYR A 118 4.35 -2.00 -5.71
C TYR A 118 2.83 -1.97 -5.38
N SER A 119 2.00 -1.37 -6.23
CA SER A 119 0.54 -1.34 -6.05
C SER A 119 -0.09 -2.73 -5.99
N GLU A 120 0.48 -3.73 -6.67
CA GLU A 120 0.00 -5.11 -6.63
C GLU A 120 0.32 -5.77 -5.30
N PHE A 121 1.49 -5.48 -4.71
CA PHE A 121 1.83 -5.93 -3.36
C PHE A 121 0.92 -5.31 -2.30
N ASP A 122 0.59 -4.02 -2.46
CA ASP A 122 -0.32 -3.33 -1.56
C ASP A 122 -1.74 -3.93 -1.63
N HIS A 123 -2.22 -4.25 -2.83
CA HIS A 123 -3.49 -4.97 -3.00
C HIS A 123 -3.47 -6.35 -2.33
N LEU A 124 -2.41 -7.13 -2.55
CA LEU A 124 -2.23 -8.42 -1.89
C LEU A 124 -2.26 -8.28 -0.36
N ALA A 125 -1.58 -7.27 0.17
CA ALA A 125 -1.53 -7.03 1.61
C ALA A 125 -2.90 -6.72 2.21
N MET A 126 -3.70 -5.90 1.53
CA MET A 126 -5.07 -5.59 1.95
C MET A 126 -5.92 -6.86 2.00
N GLU A 127 -5.89 -7.68 0.95
CA GLU A 127 -6.64 -8.94 0.91
C GLU A 127 -6.16 -9.93 1.97
N VAL A 128 -4.85 -10.13 2.13
CA VAL A 128 -4.30 -10.99 3.18
C VAL A 128 -4.74 -10.51 4.56
N LYS A 129 -4.68 -9.21 4.83
CA LYS A 129 -5.09 -8.66 6.13
C LYS A 129 -6.58 -8.85 6.39
N LYS A 130 -7.41 -8.68 5.37
CA LYS A 130 -8.85 -8.92 5.42
C LYS A 130 -9.15 -10.40 5.75
N HIS A 131 -8.51 -11.32 5.04
CA HIS A 131 -8.66 -12.76 5.29
C HIS A 131 -8.11 -13.18 6.65
N ALA A 132 -6.94 -12.67 7.04
CA ALA A 132 -6.35 -12.99 8.34
C ALA A 132 -7.21 -12.53 9.51
N ARG A 133 -7.85 -11.37 9.41
CA ARG A 133 -8.85 -10.91 10.39
C ARG A 133 -10.04 -11.86 10.49
N ALA A 134 -10.56 -12.32 9.37
CA ALA A 134 -11.65 -13.30 9.34
C ALA A 134 -11.25 -14.66 9.95
N LEU A 135 -9.96 -15.02 9.85
CA LEU A 135 -9.40 -16.26 10.41
C LEU A 135 -8.83 -16.09 11.83
N HIS A 136 -8.95 -14.91 12.44
CA HIS A 136 -8.33 -14.57 13.73
C HIS A 136 -6.81 -14.84 13.81
N VAL A 137 -6.11 -14.70 12.69
CA VAL A 137 -4.65 -14.83 12.60
C VAL A 137 -4.02 -13.46 12.77
N ASP A 138 -3.07 -13.33 13.70
CA ASP A 138 -2.31 -12.10 13.86
C ASP A 138 -1.22 -12.00 12.78
N VAL A 139 -1.27 -10.93 11.99
CA VAL A 139 -0.33 -10.67 10.89
C VAL A 139 0.64 -9.59 11.33
N HIS A 140 1.84 -10.01 11.70
CA HIS A 140 2.88 -9.11 12.19
C HIS A 140 3.64 -8.35 11.09
N VAL A 141 3.37 -8.61 9.81
CA VAL A 141 4.16 -7.97 8.75
C VAL A 141 3.56 -6.63 8.33
N SER A 142 4.31 -5.57 8.61
CA SER A 142 4.09 -4.23 8.06
C SER A 142 4.72 -4.13 6.67
N LEU A 143 3.95 -3.83 5.63
CA LEU A 143 4.55 -3.35 4.39
C LEU A 143 5.15 -1.97 4.61
N PRO A 144 6.27 -1.65 3.92
CA PRO A 144 6.76 -0.28 3.87
C PRO A 144 5.62 0.61 3.33
N PRO A 145 5.27 1.70 4.04
CA PRO A 145 4.07 2.48 3.73
C PRO A 145 4.13 3.10 2.33
N LYS A 146 2.94 3.31 1.76
CA LYS A 146 2.77 4.18 0.59
C LYS A 146 3.18 5.60 0.96
N THR A 147 4.33 6.05 0.48
CA THR A 147 4.68 7.48 0.54
C THR A 147 3.78 8.27 -0.41
N LEU A 148 3.17 9.32 0.10
CA LEU A 148 2.34 10.27 -0.67
C LEU A 148 3.17 11.11 -1.66
N LEU A 149 4.50 11.11 -1.49
CA LEU A 149 5.45 11.68 -2.43
C LEU A 149 6.12 10.54 -3.22
N TYR A 150 6.14 10.67 -4.55
CA TYR A 150 6.88 9.78 -5.44
C TYR A 150 8.38 9.95 -5.15
N ASN A 151 8.89 9.20 -4.17
CA ASN A 151 10.30 9.18 -3.87
C ASN A 151 10.93 8.05 -4.66
N SER A 152 11.62 8.37 -5.74
CA SER A 152 12.40 7.42 -6.53
C SER A 152 13.85 7.33 -6.06
N SER A 153 14.21 7.84 -4.87
CA SER A 153 15.58 7.74 -4.36
C SER A 153 15.99 6.27 -4.25
N GLU A 154 17.26 6.00 -4.54
CA GLU A 154 17.80 4.64 -4.51
C GLU A 154 17.69 4.01 -3.11
N SER A 155 17.97 4.79 -2.07
CA SER A 155 17.79 4.38 -0.67
C SER A 155 16.35 3.98 -0.35
N PHE A 156 15.37 4.68 -0.90
CA PHE A 156 13.96 4.38 -0.70
C PHE A 156 13.54 3.11 -1.44
N LEU A 157 13.98 2.95 -2.69
CA LEU A 157 13.70 1.74 -3.47
C LEU A 157 14.33 0.50 -2.84
N GLU A 158 15.55 0.61 -2.30
CA GLU A 158 16.22 -0.48 -1.61
C GLU A 158 15.52 -0.86 -0.30
N HIS A 159 15.16 0.14 0.51
CA HIS A 159 14.38 -0.11 1.73
C HIS A 159 13.03 -0.78 1.43
N ARG A 160 12.34 -0.30 0.39
CA ARG A 160 11.08 -0.88 -0.07
C ARG A 160 11.28 -2.31 -0.58
N ARG A 161 12.30 -2.56 -1.41
CA ARG A 161 12.67 -3.88 -1.93
C ARG A 161 12.89 -4.87 -0.78
N HIS A 162 13.64 -4.47 0.24
CA HIS A 162 13.86 -5.29 1.44
C HIS A 162 12.53 -5.61 2.15
N GLY A 163 11.69 -4.61 2.40
CA GLY A 163 10.38 -4.80 3.03
C GLY A 163 9.46 -5.74 2.24
N LEU A 164 9.43 -5.61 0.91
CA LEU A 164 8.66 -6.52 0.04
C LEU A 164 9.19 -7.96 0.08
N GLN A 165 10.51 -8.13 0.16
CA GLN A 165 11.14 -9.44 0.27
C GLN A 165 10.79 -10.14 1.59
N GLU A 166 10.88 -9.42 2.72
CA GLU A 166 10.48 -9.96 4.03
C GLU A 166 8.98 -10.30 4.05
N PHE A 167 8.15 -9.45 3.45
CA PHE A 167 6.72 -9.68 3.35
C PHE A 167 6.37 -10.96 2.61
N LEU A 168 6.89 -11.14 1.39
CA LEU A 168 6.64 -12.37 0.64
C LEU A 168 7.23 -13.61 1.32
N ARG A 169 8.40 -13.48 1.95
CA ARG A 169 9.00 -14.58 2.71
C ARG A 169 8.12 -15.00 3.89
N TYR A 170 7.56 -14.05 4.62
CA TYR A 170 6.65 -14.37 5.72
C TYR A 170 5.37 -15.02 5.20
N LEU A 171 4.73 -14.46 4.17
CA LEU A 171 3.48 -15.00 3.62
C LEU A 171 3.64 -16.45 3.13
N THR A 172 4.73 -16.71 2.41
CA THR A 172 4.96 -18.02 1.81
C THR A 172 5.41 -19.09 2.82
N ARG A 173 5.98 -18.69 3.96
CA ARG A 173 6.35 -19.60 5.07
C ARG A 173 5.22 -19.82 6.08
N HIS A 174 4.26 -18.90 6.15
CA HIS A 174 3.21 -18.99 7.14
C HIS A 174 2.24 -20.13 6.79
N PRO A 175 1.95 -21.07 7.72
CA PRO A 175 1.18 -22.28 7.41
C PRO A 175 -0.27 -22.01 7.01
N VAL A 176 -0.88 -20.93 7.51
CA VAL A 176 -2.26 -20.54 7.12
C VAL A 176 -2.27 -19.59 5.91
N LEU A 177 -1.51 -18.50 5.96
CA LEU A 177 -1.56 -17.45 4.93
C LEU A 177 -1.06 -17.91 3.56
N SER A 178 -0.10 -18.84 3.49
CA SER A 178 0.41 -19.38 2.22
C SER A 178 -0.66 -20.10 1.41
N HIS A 179 -1.72 -20.62 2.06
CA HIS A 179 -2.82 -21.31 1.41
C HIS A 179 -3.94 -20.37 0.93
N LEU A 180 -3.87 -19.07 1.26
CA LEU A 180 -4.86 -18.13 0.77
C LEU A 180 -4.78 -18.03 -0.75
N VAL A 181 -5.95 -18.07 -1.41
CA VAL A 181 -6.06 -18.02 -2.87
C VAL A 181 -5.33 -16.79 -3.43
N CYS A 182 -5.48 -15.63 -2.80
CA CYS A 182 -4.81 -14.40 -3.23
C CYS A 182 -3.27 -14.50 -3.18
N VAL A 183 -2.70 -15.22 -2.22
CA VAL A 183 -1.24 -15.44 -2.12
C VAL A 183 -0.78 -16.43 -3.18
N ARG A 184 -1.53 -17.51 -3.37
CA ARG A 184 -1.24 -18.53 -4.39
C ARG A 184 -1.28 -17.94 -5.79
N GLU A 185 -2.34 -17.23 -6.14
CA GLU A 185 -2.50 -16.55 -7.43
C GLU A 185 -1.40 -15.52 -7.66
N PHE A 186 -1.07 -14.73 -6.63
CA PHE A 186 0.01 -13.75 -6.73
C PHE A 186 1.36 -14.39 -7.03
N CYS A 187 1.65 -15.53 -6.38
CA CYS A 187 2.88 -16.30 -6.59
C CYS A 187 2.83 -17.24 -7.82
N ARG A 188 1.71 -17.30 -8.56
CA ARG A 188 1.45 -18.27 -9.64
C ARG A 188 1.67 -19.72 -9.19
N LEU A 189 1.13 -20.04 -8.02
CA LEU A 189 1.09 -21.37 -7.42
C LEU A 189 -0.25 -22.04 -7.78
N ASP A 190 -0.36 -22.56 -9.00
CA ASP A 190 -1.52 -23.34 -9.46
C ASP A 190 -1.56 -24.74 -8.83
#